data_AF-A0A3N4LKZ8-F1
#
_entry.id   AF-A0A3N4LKZ8-F1
#
_cell.length_a   1.000
_cell.length_b   1.000
_cell.length_c   1.000
_cell.angle_alpha   90.00
_cell.angle_beta   90.00
_cell.angle_gamma   90.00
#
_symmetry.space_group_name_H-M   'P 1'
#
loop_
_entity.id
_entity.type
_entity.pdbx_description
1 polymer ?
#
loop_
_entity_poly.entity_id
_entity_poly.type
_entity_poly.pdbx_seq_one_letter_code
_entity_poly.pdbx_strand_id
1 'polypeptide(L)'
;MNFGVSVGDFLGVGTLVWNVYSAYRGAPEQFRNFSQEILSLHVVYKQIEDRLCNQGYGNNNSTLSAKDMDDLRILHDGLQNIMRELDALLQKYQSLTENHSVSFDRLRWGQEDLAGFRERIVMHVGLLTAFNTSLTAYVHTL
;
A
#
# COMPACT_ATOMS: atom_id res chain seq x y z
N MET A 1 -12.37 -0.61 22.93
CA MET A 1 -11.43 -1.74 22.79
C MET A 1 -10.20 -1.21 22.06
N ASN A 2 -9.05 -1.08 22.74
CA ASN A 2 -7.82 -0.62 22.10
C ASN A 2 -7.00 -1.85 21.70
N PHE A 3 -7.35 -2.47 20.57
CA PHE A 3 -6.42 -3.39 19.92
C PHE A 3 -5.31 -2.51 19.35
N GLY A 4 -4.19 -2.48 20.08
CA GLY A 4 -2.99 -1.76 19.69
C GLY A 4 -2.55 -2.22 18.31
N VAL A 5 -2.73 -1.36 17.33
CA VAL A 5 -2.08 -1.49 16.03
C VAL A 5 -0.60 -1.31 16.31
N SER A 6 0.12 -2.42 16.40
CA SER A 6 1.58 -2.36 16.55
C SER A 6 2.16 -1.91 15.21
N VAL A 7 3.32 -1.25 15.23
CA VAL A 7 4.15 -1.04 14.03
C VAL A 7 4.37 -2.38 13.27
N GLY A 8 4.26 -3.52 13.95
CA GLY A 8 4.28 -4.84 13.33
C GLY A 8 3.12 -5.14 12.35
N ASP A 9 1.93 -4.59 12.57
CA ASP A 9 0.79 -4.75 11.63
C ASP A 9 1.06 -4.01 10.31
N PHE A 10 1.84 -2.92 10.41
CA PHE A 10 2.32 -2.15 9.27
C PHE A 10 3.18 -3.00 8.32
N LEU A 11 3.98 -3.95 8.82
CA LEU A 11 4.80 -4.83 7.98
C LEU A 11 3.97 -5.72 7.03
N GLY A 12 2.76 -6.11 7.46
CA GLY A 12 1.89 -7.02 6.70
C GLY A 12 1.42 -6.42 5.38
N VAL A 13 1.02 -5.15 5.38
CA VAL A 13 0.52 -4.46 4.17
C VAL A 13 1.63 -4.21 3.15
N GLY A 14 2.88 -3.98 3.58
CA GLY A 14 4.01 -3.87 2.66
C GLY A 14 4.19 -5.13 1.79
N THR A 15 3.98 -6.30 2.40
CA THR A 15 4.00 -7.60 1.70
C THR A 15 2.81 -7.73 0.73
N LEU A 16 1.63 -7.30 1.16
CA LEU A 16 0.44 -7.31 0.31
C LEU A 16 0.63 -6.44 -0.95
N VAL A 17 1.13 -5.22 -0.79
CA VAL A 17 1.44 -4.32 -1.92
C VAL A 17 2.46 -4.96 -2.86
N TRP A 18 3.49 -5.62 -2.33
CA TRP A 18 4.49 -6.31 -3.13
C TRP A 18 3.93 -7.49 -3.94
N ASN A 19 3.01 -8.25 -3.35
CA ASN A 19 2.34 -9.37 -4.02
C ASN A 19 1.49 -8.86 -5.20
N VAL A 20 0.69 -7.81 -4.97
CA VAL A 20 -0.11 -7.18 -6.03
C VAL A 20 0.81 -6.64 -7.13
N TYR A 21 1.88 -5.91 -6.78
CA TYR A 21 2.88 -5.46 -7.76
C TYR A 21 3.46 -6.63 -8.57
N SER A 22 3.83 -7.73 -7.92
CA SER A 22 4.42 -8.90 -8.57
C SER A 22 3.48 -9.54 -9.59
N ALA A 23 2.17 -9.55 -9.30
CA ALA A 23 1.17 -10.00 -10.26
C ALA A 23 1.12 -9.09 -11.49
N TYR A 24 1.11 -7.76 -11.30
CA TYR A 24 1.11 -6.79 -12.41
C TYR A 24 2.47 -6.64 -13.11
N ARG A 25 3.58 -7.10 -12.53
CA ARG A 25 4.92 -7.04 -13.15
C ARG A 25 4.99 -7.88 -14.43
N GLY A 26 4.25 -8.98 -14.49
CA GLY A 26 4.13 -9.84 -15.67
C GLY A 26 3.05 -9.39 -16.67
N ALA A 27 2.38 -8.26 -16.41
CA ALA A 27 1.29 -7.77 -17.23
C ALA A 27 1.78 -7.18 -18.57
N PRO A 28 0.92 -7.12 -19.60
CA PRO A 28 1.19 -6.40 -20.85
C PRO A 28 1.55 -4.92 -20.63
N GLU A 29 2.27 -4.32 -21.58
CA GLU A 29 2.83 -2.96 -21.48
C GLU A 29 1.80 -1.88 -21.09
N GLN A 30 0.55 -2.04 -21.51
CA GLN A 30 -0.55 -1.13 -21.16
C GLN A 30 -0.77 -0.98 -19.63
N PHE A 31 -0.38 -1.95 -18.81
CA PHE A 31 -0.47 -1.90 -17.34
C PHE A 31 0.82 -1.39 -16.69
N ARG A 32 1.85 -1.05 -17.47
CA ARG A 32 3.16 -0.63 -16.94
C ARG A 32 3.07 0.61 -16.05
N ASN A 33 2.24 1.57 -16.44
CA ASN A 33 2.05 2.78 -15.63
C ASN A 33 1.40 2.45 -14.28
N PHE A 34 0.42 1.56 -14.29
CA PHE A 34 -0.28 1.11 -13.07
C PHE A 34 0.64 0.31 -12.15
N SER A 35 1.46 -0.61 -12.71
CA SER A 35 2.44 -1.35 -11.92
C SER A 35 3.53 -0.45 -11.34
N GLN A 36 3.94 0.60 -12.06
CA GLN A 36 4.84 1.64 -11.55
C GLN A 36 4.22 2.42 -10.39
N GLU A 37 2.92 2.74 -10.42
CA GLU A 37 2.24 3.43 -9.33
C GLU A 37 2.15 2.59 -8.05
N ILE A 38 1.85 1.29 -8.19
CA ILE A 38 1.89 0.34 -7.06
C ILE A 38 3.31 0.22 -6.51
N LEU A 39 4.32 0.24 -7.38
CA LEU A 39 5.73 0.23 -6.95
C LEU A 39 6.09 1.51 -6.18
N SER A 40 5.69 2.68 -6.66
CA SER A 40 5.90 3.96 -5.96
C SER A 40 5.26 3.94 -4.58
N LEU A 41 4.04 3.40 -4.46
CA LEU A 41 3.36 3.20 -3.20
C LEU A 41 4.13 2.27 -2.26
N HIS A 42 4.61 1.14 -2.77
CA HIS A 42 5.46 0.22 -1.98
C HIS A 42 6.71 0.93 -1.45
N VAL A 43 7.37 1.73 -2.28
CA VAL A 43 8.58 2.48 -1.92
C VAL A 43 8.32 3.50 -0.81
N VAL A 44 7.23 4.29 -0.90
CA VAL A 44 6.88 5.26 0.15
C VAL A 44 6.49 4.53 1.44
N TYR A 45 5.71 3.47 1.32
CA TYR A 45 5.30 2.66 2.47
C TYR A 45 6.49 2.06 3.21
N LYS A 46 7.47 1.47 2.48
CA LYS A 46 8.69 0.94 3.06
C LYS A 46 9.57 2.00 3.72
N GLN A 47 9.61 3.22 3.19
CA GLN A 47 10.34 4.31 3.85
C GLN A 47 9.72 4.67 5.20
N ILE A 48 8.39 4.69 5.30
CA ILE A 48 7.70 4.94 6.57
C ILE A 48 7.98 3.79 7.54
N GLU A 49 7.87 2.54 7.07
CA GLU A 49 8.15 1.34 7.86
C GLU A 49 9.58 1.36 8.45
N ASP A 50 10.59 1.61 7.60
CA ASP A 50 11.99 1.69 8.00
C ASP A 50 12.22 2.79 9.04
N ARG A 51 11.60 3.96 8.87
CA ARG A 51 11.66 5.06 9.84
C ARG A 51 11.03 4.70 11.18
N LEU A 52 9.85 4.07 11.15
CA LEU A 52 9.18 3.63 12.37
C LEU A 52 10.05 2.63 13.15
N CYS A 53 10.69 1.70 12.45
CA CYS A 53 11.66 0.77 13.04
C CYS A 53 12.90 1.49 13.57
N ASN A 54 13.54 2.33 12.77
CA ASN A 54 14.81 3.01 13.10
C ASN A 54 14.67 4.03 14.23
N GLN A 55 13.52 4.68 14.37
CA GLN A 55 13.23 5.60 15.47
C GLN A 55 12.77 4.89 16.75
N GLY A 56 12.75 3.55 16.76
CA GLY A 56 12.42 2.75 17.93
C GLY A 56 10.94 2.70 18.28
N TYR A 57 10.05 3.13 17.37
CA TYR A 57 8.59 3.11 17.57
C TYR A 57 8.02 1.68 17.70
N GLY A 58 8.83 0.66 17.42
CA GLY A 58 8.50 -0.76 17.63
C GLY A 58 9.16 -1.43 18.85
N ASN A 59 10.00 -0.73 19.63
CA ASN A 59 10.82 -1.36 20.69
C ASN A 59 10.78 -0.61 22.04
N ASN A 60 9.63 -0.02 22.39
CA ASN A 60 9.37 0.67 23.67
C ASN A 60 10.22 1.92 23.98
N ASN A 61 11.09 2.38 23.08
CA ASN A 61 11.95 3.55 23.30
C ASN A 61 11.30 4.88 22.91
N SER A 62 10.34 4.86 21.98
CA SER A 62 9.58 6.02 21.52
C SER A 62 8.18 5.55 21.15
N THR A 63 7.16 6.35 21.43
CA THR A 63 5.77 6.06 21.00
C THR A 63 5.32 7.21 20.11
N LEU A 64 4.71 6.89 18.97
CA LEU A 64 4.03 7.91 18.15
C LEU A 64 3.00 8.62 19.02
N SER A 65 2.72 9.90 18.73
CA SER A 65 1.59 10.57 19.36
C SER A 65 0.32 9.76 19.07
N ALA A 66 -0.64 9.75 20.00
CA ALA A 66 -1.92 9.08 19.81
C ALA A 66 -2.62 9.53 18.51
N LYS A 67 -2.42 10.80 18.14
CA LYS A 67 -2.91 11.35 16.86
C LYS A 67 -2.18 10.75 15.65
N ASP A 68 -0.85 10.77 15.62
CA ASP A 68 -0.09 10.23 14.49
C ASP A 68 -0.31 8.72 14.30
N MET A 69 -0.55 8.01 15.41
CA MET A 69 -0.89 6.60 15.41
C MET A 69 -2.30 6.35 14.83
N ASP A 70 -3.27 7.22 15.13
CA ASP A 70 -4.62 7.17 14.56
C ASP A 70 -4.61 7.54 13.06
N ASP A 71 -3.92 8.62 12.68
CA ASP A 71 -3.72 9.02 11.29
C ASP A 71 -3.05 7.89 10.48
N LEU A 72 -1.98 7.29 11.01
CA LEU A 72 -1.31 6.15 10.39
C LEU A 72 -2.25 4.95 10.24
N ARG A 73 -3.08 4.66 11.24
CA ARG A 73 -4.05 3.58 11.20
C ARG A 73 -5.08 3.80 10.09
N ILE A 74 -5.60 5.00 9.94
CA ILE A 74 -6.57 5.35 8.89
C ILE A 74 -5.95 5.16 7.51
N LEU A 75 -4.72 5.65 7.30
CA LEU A 75 -4.00 5.51 6.04
C LEU A 75 -3.68 4.03 5.73
N HIS A 76 -3.29 3.28 6.75
CA HIS A 76 -3.00 1.85 6.63
C HIS A 76 -4.25 1.05 6.25
N ASP A 77 -5.38 1.28 6.92
CA ASP A 77 -6.63 0.55 6.65
C ASP A 77 -7.15 0.83 5.24
N GLY A 78 -7.11 2.09 4.81
CA GLY A 78 -7.50 2.49 3.44
C GLY A 78 -6.63 1.81 2.38
N LEU A 79 -5.31 1.82 2.57
CA LEU A 79 -4.37 1.15 1.67
C LEU A 79 -4.61 -0.36 1.63
N GLN A 80 -4.77 -0.97 2.79
CA GLN A 80 -5.06 -2.39 2.90
C GLN A 80 -6.33 -2.77 2.15
N ASN A 81 -7.40 -1.98 2.29
CA ASN A 81 -8.65 -2.21 1.59
C ASN A 81 -8.47 -2.16 0.06
N ILE A 82 -7.79 -1.13 -0.46
CA ILE A 82 -7.50 -1.03 -1.91
C ILE A 82 -6.73 -2.23 -2.42
N MET A 83 -5.71 -2.68 -1.67
CA MET A 83 -4.89 -3.81 -2.08
C MET A 83 -5.67 -5.13 -2.03
N ARG A 84 -6.56 -5.32 -1.05
CA ARG A 84 -7.46 -6.48 -1.01
C ARG A 84 -8.45 -6.48 -2.17
N GLU A 85 -9.01 -5.32 -2.52
CA GLU A 85 -9.91 -5.18 -3.67
C GLU A 85 -9.19 -5.53 -4.99
N LEU A 86 -7.96 -5.05 -5.16
CA LEU A 86 -7.12 -5.38 -6.32
C LEU A 86 -6.74 -6.86 -6.38
N ASP A 87 -6.40 -7.45 -5.23
CA ASP A 87 -6.08 -8.87 -5.14
C ASP A 87 -7.31 -9.74 -5.45
N ALA A 88 -8.49 -9.37 -4.93
CA ALA A 88 -9.74 -10.05 -5.26
C ALA A 88 -10.09 -9.94 -6.75
N LEU A 89 -9.81 -8.78 -7.37
CA LEU A 89 -9.98 -8.58 -8.81
C LEU A 89 -9.05 -9.54 -9.58
N LEU A 90 -7.77 -9.62 -9.20
CA LEU A 90 -6.81 -10.54 -9.80
C LEU A 90 -7.26 -12.00 -9.67
N GLN A 91 -7.65 -12.43 -8.46
CA GLN A 91 -8.14 -13.79 -8.20
C GLN A 91 -9.39 -14.13 -9.01
N LYS A 92 -10.32 -13.19 -9.16
CA LYS A 92 -11.52 -13.35 -10.00
C LYS A 92 -11.14 -13.61 -11.46
N TYR A 93 -10.11 -12.96 -11.99
CA TYR A 93 -9.68 -13.20 -13.38
C TYR A 93 -8.78 -14.44 -13.54
N GLN A 94 -8.07 -14.86 -12.50
CA GLN A 94 -7.36 -16.13 -12.48
C GLN A 94 -8.31 -17.33 -12.49
N SER A 95 -9.38 -17.30 -11.69
CA SER A 95 -10.36 -18.39 -11.63
C SER A 95 -11.15 -18.57 -12.92
N LEU A 96 -11.20 -17.53 -13.75
CA LEU A 96 -11.80 -17.55 -15.08
C LEU A 96 -10.89 -18.16 -16.16
N THR A 97 -9.67 -18.56 -15.82
CA THR A 97 -8.66 -19.09 -16.73
C THR A 97 -8.30 -20.53 -16.35
N GLU A 98 -8.33 -21.45 -17.31
CA GLU A 98 -8.07 -22.88 -17.08
C GLU A 98 -6.67 -23.18 -16.48
N ASN A 99 -5.70 -22.29 -16.72
CA ASN A 99 -4.32 -22.44 -16.26
C ASN A 99 -4.01 -21.66 -14.97
N HIS A 100 -5.01 -21.13 -14.27
CA HIS A 100 -4.84 -20.29 -13.06
C HIS A 100 -3.91 -19.07 -13.23
N SER A 101 -3.60 -18.68 -14.47
CA SER A 101 -2.84 -17.48 -14.79
C SER A 101 -3.76 -16.26 -14.87
N VAL A 102 -3.22 -15.08 -14.56
CA VAL A 102 -3.98 -13.82 -14.67
C VAL A 102 -4.20 -13.51 -16.14
N SER A 103 -5.46 -13.52 -16.60
CA SER A 103 -5.80 -13.13 -17.96
C SER A 103 -5.96 -11.61 -18.06
N PHE A 104 -4.84 -10.92 -18.33
CA PHE A 104 -4.80 -9.46 -18.47
C PHE A 104 -5.64 -8.94 -19.65
N ASP A 105 -5.90 -9.76 -20.66
CA ASP A 105 -6.82 -9.39 -21.74
C ASP A 105 -8.26 -9.23 -21.23
N ARG A 106 -8.69 -10.09 -20.31
CA ARG A 106 -9.99 -9.95 -19.63
C ARG A 106 -10.03 -8.77 -18.68
N LEU A 107 -8.95 -8.53 -17.94
CA LEU A 107 -8.80 -7.35 -17.08
C LEU A 107 -8.88 -6.04 -17.88
N ARG A 108 -8.38 -6.01 -19.12
CA ARG A 108 -8.47 -4.88 -20.04
C ARG A 108 -9.92 -4.48 -20.35
N TRP A 109 -10.86 -5.42 -20.38
CA TRP A 109 -12.28 -5.08 -20.62
C TRP A 109 -12.95 -4.40 -19.42
N GLY A 110 -12.30 -4.37 -18.24
CA GLY A 110 -12.72 -3.63 -17.05
C GLY A 110 -11.87 -2.38 -16.77
N GLN A 111 -11.36 -1.69 -17.80
CA GLN A 111 -10.53 -0.48 -17.64
C GLN A 111 -11.15 0.61 -16.75
N GLU A 112 -12.49 0.69 -16.68
CA GLU A 112 -13.21 1.61 -15.80
C GLU A 112 -12.89 1.38 -14.31
N ASP A 113 -12.75 0.13 -13.88
CA ASP A 113 -12.38 -0.22 -12.50
C ASP A 113 -10.93 0.20 -12.19
N LEU A 114 -10.01 0.06 -13.15
CA LEU A 114 -8.59 0.38 -12.96
C LEU A 114 -8.32 1.86 -12.82
N ALA A 115 -9.08 2.71 -13.53
CA ALA A 115 -8.97 4.16 -13.39
C ALA A 115 -9.29 4.60 -11.95
N GLY A 116 -10.36 4.05 -11.35
CA GLY A 116 -10.71 4.32 -9.96
C GLY A 116 -9.65 3.82 -8.97
N PHE A 117 -9.07 2.64 -9.19
CA PHE A 117 -7.95 2.15 -8.37
C PHE A 117 -6.72 3.06 -8.47
N ARG A 118 -6.41 3.51 -9.68
CA ARG A 118 -5.27 4.40 -9.94
C ARG A 118 -5.40 5.71 -9.16
N GLU A 119 -6.56 6.36 -9.23
CA GLU A 119 -6.81 7.61 -8.48
C GLU A 119 -6.65 7.41 -6.97
N ARG A 120 -7.19 6.31 -6.43
CA ARG A 120 -7.08 5.95 -5.01
C ARG A 120 -5.63 5.66 -4.59
N ILE A 121 -4.86 4.96 -5.43
CA ILE A 121 -3.44 4.68 -5.18
C ILE A 121 -2.64 5.99 -5.15
N VAL A 122 -2.80 6.86 -6.16
CA VAL A 122 -2.08 8.14 -6.21
C VAL A 122 -2.43 9.01 -5.01
N MET A 123 -3.71 9.05 -4.61
CA MET A 123 -4.13 9.74 -3.39
C MET A 123 -3.40 9.21 -2.15
N HIS A 124 -3.32 7.89 -1.96
CA HIS A 124 -2.62 7.32 -0.82
C HIS A 124 -1.10 7.50 -0.87
N VAL A 125 -0.47 7.46 -2.05
CA VAL A 125 0.94 7.86 -2.19
C VAL A 125 1.14 9.28 -1.69
N GLY A 126 0.26 10.21 -2.08
CA GLY A 126 0.31 11.61 -1.64
C GLY A 126 0.15 11.75 -0.13
N LEU A 127 -0.86 11.10 0.45
CA LEU A 127 -1.13 11.14 1.89
C LEU A 127 -0.01 10.51 2.73
N LEU A 128 0.51 9.36 2.32
CA LEU A 128 1.64 8.71 2.99
C LEU A 128 2.91 9.55 2.87
N THR A 129 3.15 10.17 1.72
CA THR A 129 4.27 11.09 1.55
C THR A 129 4.15 12.30 2.48
N ALA A 130 2.95 12.92 2.55
CA ALA A 130 2.70 14.06 3.43
C ALA A 130 2.86 13.68 4.92
N PHE A 131 2.36 12.52 5.33
CA PHE A 131 2.56 11.97 6.67
C PHE A 131 4.05 11.71 6.96
N ASN A 132 4.78 11.14 6.00
CA ASN A 132 6.22 10.92 6.14
C ASN A 132 6.99 12.24 6.30
N THR A 133 6.58 13.29 5.57
CA THR A 133 7.14 14.64 5.70
C THR A 133 6.80 15.25 7.06
N SER A 134 5.56 15.13 7.56
CA SER A 134 5.19 15.66 8.87
C SER A 134 6.01 15.01 9.98
N LEU A 135 6.21 13.68 9.93
CA LEU A 135 7.11 12.98 10.86
C LEU A 135 8.55 13.50 10.81
N THR A 136 9.04 13.89 9.62
CA THR A 136 10.40 14.45 9.45
C THR A 136 10.54 15.84 10.02
N ALA A 137 9.51 16.68 9.86
CA ALA A 137 9.52 18.06 10.33
C ALA A 137 9.68 18.15 11.86
N TYR A 138 9.22 17.15 12.61
CA TYR A 138 9.43 17.06 14.06
C TYR A 138 10.87 16.71 14.47
N VAL A 139 11.66 16.10 13.58
CA VAL A 139 13.04 15.64 13.90
C VAL A 139 14.07 16.77 13.79
N HIS A 140 13.80 17.81 12.99
CA HIS A 140 14.75 18.89 12.73
C HIS A 140 14.64 20.10 13.68
N THR A 141 13.70 20.07 14.64
CA THR A 141 13.43 21.15 15.60
C THR A 141 13.98 20.90 17.02
N LEU A 142 14.86 19.91 17.20
CA LEU A 142 15.53 19.60 18.46
C LEU A 142 17.05 19.73 18.33
#